data_AF-A0A524GZW0-F1
#
_entry.id   AF-A0A524GZW0-F1
#
_cell.length_a   1.000
_cell.length_b   1.000
_cell.length_c   1.000
_cell.angle_alpha   90.00
_cell.angle_beta   90.00
_cell.angle_gamma   90.00
#
_symmetry.space_group_name_H-M   'P 1'
#
loop_
_entity.id
_entity.type
_entity.pdbx_description
1 polymer ?
#
loop_
_entity_poly.entity_id
_entity_poly.type
_entity_poly.pdbx_seq_one_letter_code
_entity_poly.pdbx_strand_id
1 'polypeptide(L)' 'MEDITDPSFRYLCKMNGADFLYTEFISSDGLIRDGQKSIRKLDIYDFERPIGIQLY' A
#
# COMPACT_ATOMS: atom_id res chain seq x y z
N MET A 1 -4.87 5.49 2.27
CA MET A 1 -5.54 5.96 3.50
C MET A 1 -5.03 5.11 4.65
N GLU A 2 -4.52 5.72 5.71
CA GLU A 2 -3.95 4.97 6.84
C GLU A 2 -4.99 4.02 7.46
N ASP A 3 -4.58 2.79 7.78
CA ASP A 3 -5.38 1.72 8.39
C ASP A 3 -6.61 1.27 7.58
N ILE A 4 -6.76 1.74 6.33
CA ILE A 4 -7.88 1.39 5.45
C ILE A 4 -7.39 0.65 4.22
N THR A 5 -6.39 1.20 3.51
CA THR A 5 -5.94 0.65 2.22
C THR A 5 -4.87 -0.41 2.41
N ASP A 6 -5.10 -1.37 3.30
CA ASP A 6 -4.25 -2.54 3.52
C ASP A 6 -4.39 -3.56 2.37
N PRO A 7 -3.55 -4.60 2.29
CA PRO A 7 -3.65 -5.60 1.21
C PRO A 7 -5.01 -6.30 1.13
N SER A 8 -5.66 -6.54 2.27
CA SER A 8 -6.96 -7.24 2.33
C SER A 8 -8.08 -6.40 1.72
N PHE A 9 -8.11 -5.10 2.05
CA PHE A 9 -9.06 -4.16 1.48
C PHE A 9 -8.79 -3.95 -0.01
N ARG A 10 -7.52 -3.80 -0.41
CA ARG A 10 -7.14 -3.66 -1.82
C ARG A 10 -7.53 -4.90 -2.65
N TYR A 11 -7.43 -6.09 -2.08
CA TYR A 11 -7.92 -7.32 -2.69
C TYR A 11 -9.42 -7.26 -2.96
N LEU A 12 -10.21 -6.87 -1.95
CA LEU A 12 -11.66 -6.69 -2.11
C LEU A 12 -11.99 -5.66 -3.20
N CYS A 13 -11.31 -4.51 -3.21
CA CYS A 13 -11.49 -3.50 -4.25
C CYS A 13 -11.16 -4.05 -5.64
N LYS A 14 -10.07 -4.81 -5.79
CA LYS A 14 -9.68 -5.43 -7.06
C LYS A 14 -10.73 -6.40 -7.57
N MET A 15 -11.28 -7.24 -6.69
CA MET A 15 -12.36 -8.16 -7.02
C MET A 15 -13.64 -7.44 -7.47
N ASN A 16 -13.86 -6.21 -7.01
CA ASN A 16 -15.01 -5.38 -7.38
C ASN A 16 -14.72 -4.41 -8.54
N GLY A 17 -13.67 -4.66 -9.33
CA GLY A 17 -13.40 -3.92 -10.55
C GLY A 17 -12.60 -2.63 -10.38
N ALA A 18 -11.88 -2.45 -9.26
CA ALA A 18 -10.96 -1.33 -9.13
C ALA A 18 -9.81 -1.44 -10.15
N ASP A 19 -9.69 -0.43 -11.01
CA ASP A 19 -8.65 -0.37 -12.04
C ASP A 19 -7.25 -0.11 -11.47
N PHE A 20 -7.17 0.65 -10.37
CA PHE A 20 -5.92 1.08 -9.75
C PHE A 20 -6.01 1.03 -8.23
N LEU A 21 -4.90 0.68 -7.59
CA LEU A 21 -4.77 0.60 -6.14
C LEU A 21 -3.66 1.52 -5.64
N TYR A 22 -3.64 1.83 -4.35
CA TYR A 22 -2.53 2.55 -3.73
C TYR A 22 -2.31 2.09 -2.30
N THR A 23 -1.06 2.17 -1.83
CA THR A 23 -0.72 1.79 -0.45
C THR A 23 -1.36 2.73 0.57
N GLU A 24 -1.29 2.34 1.84
CA GLU A 24 -1.42 3.31 2.93
C GLU A 24 -0.35 4.42 2.84
N PHE A 25 -0.47 5.43 3.70
CA PHE A 25 0.55 6.47 3.80
C PHE A 25 1.84 5.87 4.36
N ILE A 26 2.92 5.98 3.59
CA ILE A 26 4.26 5.56 4.01
C ILE A 26 5.07 6.81 4.31
N SER A 27 5.56 6.91 5.54
CA SER A 27 6.46 8.01 5.93
C SER A 27 7.78 7.88 5.18
N SER A 28 8.13 8.91 4.42
CA SER A 28 9.43 9.04 3.75
C SER A 28 10.60 9.02 4.76
N ASP A 29 10.47 9.75 5.87
CA ASP A 29 11.41 9.72 7.00
C ASP A 29 11.54 8.32 7.63
N GLY A 30 10.41 7.60 7.73
CA GLY A 30 10.41 6.22 8.22
C GLY A 30 11.14 5.26 7.29
N LEU A 31 11.10 5.48 5.97
CA LEU A 31 11.84 4.65 5.00
C LEU A 31 13.36 4.87 5.10
N ILE A 32 13.81 6.13 5.16
CA ILE A 32 15.25 6.43 5.23
C ILE A 32 15.90 6.06 6.57
N ARG A 33 15.09 5.74 7.59
CA ARG A 33 15.53 5.31 8.94
C ARG A 33 15.26 3.82 9.20
N ASP A 34 15.01 3.03 8.16
CA ASP A 34 14.70 1.60 8.25
C ASP A 34 13.55 1.27 9.23
N GLY A 35 12.55 2.15 9.29
CA GLY A 35 11.36 1.97 10.11
C GLY A 35 10.57 0.75 9.65
N GLN A 36 10.52 -0.29 10.48
CA GLN A 36 9.88 -1.58 10.14
C GLN A 36 8.44 -1.42 9.63
N LYS A 37 7.66 -0.49 10.22
CA LYS A 37 6.29 -0.22 9.77
C LYS A 37 6.25 0.32 8.34
N SER A 38 7.16 1.23 7.98
CA SER A 38 7.24 1.80 6.64
C SER A 38 7.69 0.78 5.61
N ILE A 39 8.70 -0.04 5.94
CA ILE A 39 9.20 -1.10 5.06
C ILE A 39 8.11 -2.14 4.79
N ARG A 40 7.38 -2.58 5.81
CA ARG A 40 6.31 -3.57 5.67
C ARG A 40 5.20 -3.12 4.71
N LYS A 41 4.91 -1.82 4.65
CA LYS A 41 3.92 -1.27 3.71
C LYS A 41 4.36 -1.33 2.24
N LEU A 42 5.63 -1.65 1.96
CA LEU A 42 6.16 -1.90 0.62
C LEU A 42 5.93 -3.35 0.15
N ASP A 43 5.42 -4.23 1.01
CA ASP A 43 5.02 -5.58 0.61
C ASP A 43 3.80 -5.50 -0.32
N ILE A 44 4.05 -5.72 -1.60
CA ILE A 44 3.05 -5.65 -2.69
C ILE A 44 2.90 -7.04 -3.32
N TYR A 45 1.65 -7.47 -3.49
CA TYR A 45 1.28 -8.73 -4.13
C TYR A 45 0.91 -8.53 -5.60
N ASP A 46 1.04 -9.59 -6.42
CA ASP A 46 0.81 -9.48 -7.87
C ASP A 46 -0.61 -9.07 -8.25
N PHE A 47 -1.63 -9.49 -7.49
CA PHE A 47 -3.03 -9.11 -7.76
C PHE A 47 -3.27 -7.61 -7.63
N GLU A 48 -2.37 -6.89 -6.94
CA GLU A 48 -2.53 -5.47 -6.67
C GLU A 48 -2.20 -4.61 -7.88
N ARG A 49 -1.56 -5.19 -8.92
CA ARG A 49 -1.13 -4.43 -10.09
C ARG A 49 -2.35 -4.00 -10.95
N PRO A 50 -2.37 -2.74 -11.44
CA PRO A 50 -1.44 -1.65 -11.16
C PRO A 50 -1.70 -0.98 -9.78
N ILE A 51 -0.62 -0.71 -9.04
CA ILE A 51 -0.64 -0.09 -7.71
C ILE A 51 0.41 1.01 -7.58
N GLY A 52 0.07 2.10 -6.89
CA GLY A 52 1.00 3.18 -6.51
C GLY A 52 1.43 3.12 -5.05
N ILE A 53 2.65 3.59 -4.76
CA ILE A 53 3.14 3.80 -3.39
C ILE A 53 2.87 5.25 -3.01
N GLN A 54 2.14 5.47 -1.91
CA GLN A 54 1.79 6.80 -1.43
C GLN A 54 2.75 7.24 -0.31
N LEU A 55 3.57 8.25 -0.62
CA LEU A 55 4.51 8.85 0.33
C LEU A 55 3.91 10.10 0.97
N TYR A 56 4.34 10.39 2.20
CA TYR A 56 4.20 11.70 2.84
C TYR A 56 5.48 12.10 3.59
#